data_AF-A0A485JKQ6-F1
#
_entry.id   AF-A0A485JKQ6-F1
#
_cell.length_a   1.000
_cell.length_b   1.000
_cell.length_c   1.000
_cell.angle_alpha   90.00
_cell.angle_beta   90.00
_cell.angle_gamma   90.00
#
_symmetry.space_group_name_H-M   'P 1'
#
loop_
_entity.id
_entity.type
_entity.pdbx_description
1 polymer ?
#
loop_
_entity_poly.entity_id
_entity_poly.type
_entity_poly.pdbx_seq_one_letter_code
_entity_poly.pdbx_strand_id
1 'polypeptide(L)' 'MNPERSERIEIPVLPLRDVVVYPHMVIPLFVGREKSIRCLEAAMDHDKKIMLVAQKEASTDEPGVNDLFTVGTVALYCRC' A
#
# COMPACT_ATOMS: atom_id res chain seq x y z
N MET A 1 5.54 -3.80 29.55
CA MET A 1 4.54 -3.04 28.76
C MET A 1 5.30 -1.97 28.00
N ASN A 2 5.62 -2.21 26.74
CA ASN A 2 6.30 -1.20 25.92
C ASN A 2 5.19 -0.29 25.38
N PRO A 3 5.22 1.03 25.64
CA PRO A 3 4.21 1.93 25.14
C PRO A 3 4.31 1.93 23.62
N GLU A 4 3.24 1.53 22.97
CA GLU A 4 3.14 1.53 21.52
C GLU A 4 3.29 2.98 21.06
N ARG A 5 4.50 3.31 20.57
CA ARG A 5 4.79 4.59 19.93
C ARG A 5 3.84 4.70 18.73
N SER A 6 2.76 5.43 18.91
CA SER A 6 1.89 5.84 17.81
C SER A 6 2.62 6.92 17.01
N GLU A 7 3.65 6.50 16.27
CA GLU A 7 4.33 7.35 15.30
C GLU A 7 3.40 7.49 14.09
N ARG A 8 2.81 8.69 13.95
CA ARG A 8 2.14 9.05 12.69
C ARG A 8 3.21 9.24 11.64
N ILE A 9 3.15 8.40 10.62
CA ILE A 9 4.03 8.43 9.47
C ILE A 9 3.15 8.59 8.23
N GLU A 10 3.49 9.55 7.39
CA GLU A 10 2.87 9.71 6.08
C GLU A 10 3.54 8.72 5.13
N ILE A 11 2.77 7.75 4.64
CA ILE A 11 3.26 6.71 3.75
C ILE A 11 2.38 6.68 2.49
N PRO A 12 2.97 6.57 1.29
CA PRO A 12 2.22 6.31 0.08
C PRO A 12 1.32 5.07 0.18
N VAL A 13 0.07 5.22 -0.25
CA VAL A 13 -0.93 4.13 -0.27
C VAL A 13 -1.04 3.55 -1.67
N LEU A 14 -0.83 2.24 -1.77
CA LEU A 14 -1.04 1.47 -2.99
C LEU A 14 -2.31 0.63 -2.87
N PRO A 15 -3.35 0.94 -3.67
CA PRO A 15 -4.60 0.20 -3.61
C PRO A 15 -4.48 -1.11 -4.40
N LEU A 16 -4.83 -2.24 -3.77
CA LEU A 16 -4.82 -3.58 -4.35
C LEU A 16 -6.25 -4.01 -4.68
N ARG A 17 -6.44 -4.57 -5.88
CA ARG A 17 -7.76 -4.96 -6.39
C ARG A 17 -8.12 -6.40 -6.05
N ASP A 18 -7.26 -7.33 -6.45
CA ASP A 18 -7.58 -8.76 -6.48
C ASP A 18 -6.90 -9.56 -5.35
N VAL A 19 -6.11 -8.88 -4.52
CA VAL A 19 -5.26 -9.52 -3.50
C VAL A 19 -5.22 -8.72 -2.21
N VAL A 20 -5.16 -9.44 -1.09
CA VAL A 20 -4.89 -8.88 0.24
C VAL A 20 -3.59 -9.46 0.73
N VAL A 21 -2.65 -8.58 1.10
CA VAL A 21 -1.33 -8.98 1.57
C VAL A 21 -1.31 -8.92 3.09
N TYR A 22 -0.90 -10.01 3.73
CA TYR A 22 -0.69 -10.07 5.17
C TYR A 22 0.79 -9.83 5.52
N PRO A 23 1.08 -9.41 6.77
CA PRO A 23 2.45 -9.33 7.26
C PRO A 23 3.21 -10.63 7.02
N HIS A 24 4.51 -10.53 6.70
CA HIS A 24 5.40 -11.65 6.36
C HIS A 24 5.16 -12.35 5.02
N MET A 25 4.21 -11.90 4.19
CA MET A 25 4.03 -12.42 2.83
C MET A 25 4.95 -11.71 1.83
N VAL A 26 5.44 -12.46 0.82
CA VAL A 26 6.15 -11.92 -0.34
C VAL A 26 5.39 -12.33 -1.60
N ILE A 27 4.91 -11.35 -2.35
CA ILE A 27 4.14 -11.57 -3.59
C ILE A 27 4.61 -10.57 -4.66
N PRO A 28 4.83 -11.01 -5.91
CA PRO A 28 5.06 -10.09 -7.00
C PRO A 28 3.77 -9.32 -7.32
N LEU A 29 3.84 -7.99 -7.33
CA LEU A 29 2.73 -7.12 -7.69
C LEU A 29 2.98 -6.49 -9.06
N PHE A 30 1.99 -6.55 -9.94
CA PHE A 30 2.04 -5.90 -11.24
C PHE A 30 1.40 -4.51 -11.14
N VAL A 31 2.24 -3.49 -11.24
CA VAL A 31 1.81 -2.09 -11.17
C VAL A 31 1.88 -1.49 -12.57
N GLY A 32 0.73 -1.26 -13.20
CA GLY A 32 0.64 -0.70 -14.56
C GLY A 32 0.14 0.74 -14.65
N ARG A 33 -0.40 1.30 -13.55
CA ARG A 33 -0.98 2.65 -13.53
C ARG A 33 0.10 3.68 -13.18
N GLU A 34 0.16 4.78 -13.93
CA GLU A 34 1.14 5.86 -13.70
C GLU A 34 1.08 6.41 -12.26
N LYS A 35 -0.12 6.56 -11.69
CA LYS A 35 -0.30 7.00 -10.29
C LYS A 35 0.38 6.06 -9.30
N SER A 36 0.26 4.76 -9.53
CA SER A 36 0.87 3.74 -8.67
C SER A 36 2.38 3.68 -8.85
N ILE A 37 2.90 3.92 -10.06
CA ILE A 37 4.34 4.04 -10.30
C ILE A 37 4.92 5.22 -9.53
N ARG A 38 4.31 6.41 -9.63
CA ARG A 38 4.71 7.60 -8.86
C ARG A 38 4.65 7.37 -7.35
N CYS A 39 3.63 6.62 -6.90
CA CYS A 39 3.48 6.22 -5.51
C CYS A 39 4.64 5.32 -5.03
N LEU A 40 5.09 4.40 -5.89
CA LEU A 40 6.28 3.57 -5.62
C LEU A 40 7.56 4.40 -5.60
N GLU A 41 7.74 5.32 -6.55
CA GLU A 41 8.89 6.22 -6.59
C GLU A 41 8.97 7.07 -5.31
N ALA A 42 7.86 7.67 -4.88
CA ALA A 42 7.79 8.39 -3.61
C ALA A 42 8.11 7.50 -2.39
N ALA A 43 7.68 6.23 -2.42
CA ALA A 43 7.99 5.28 -1.35
C ALA A 43 9.49 4.94 -1.28
N MET A 44 10.15 4.88 -2.43
CA MET A 44 11.58 4.60 -2.53
C MET A 44 12.43 5.72 -1.94
N ASP A 45 11.98 6.97 -2.05
CA ASP A 45 12.69 8.16 -1.53
C ASP A 45 12.59 8.32 -0.02
N HIS A 46 11.53 7.79 0.62
CA HIS A 46 11.36 7.85 2.07
C HIS A 46 12.03 6.67 2.79
N ASP A 47 11.31 5.56 2.96
CA ASP A 47 11.73 4.42 3.82
C ASP A 47 11.55 3.06 3.14
N LYS A 48 11.24 3.06 1.83
CA LYS A 48 10.80 1.86 1.09
C LYS A 48 9.58 1.19 1.72
N LYS A 49 8.82 1.91 2.55
CA LYS A 49 7.56 1.44 3.13
C LYS A 49 6.42 1.86 2.23
N ILE A 50 5.52 0.93 1.95
CA ILE A 50 4.28 1.18 1.22
C ILE A 50 3.11 0.68 2.06
N MET A 51 2.01 1.42 2.04
CA MET A 51 0.78 1.01 2.68
C MET A 51 -0.10 0.29 1.65
N LEU A 52 -0.27 -1.01 1.81
CA LEU A 52 -1.10 -1.84 0.94
C LEU A 52 -2.52 -1.85 1.48
N VAL A 53 -3.47 -1.38 0.68
CA VAL A 53 -4.88 -1.27 1.07
C VAL A 53 -5.74 -1.97 0.05
N ALA A 54 -6.67 -2.80 0.51
CA ALA A 54 -7.63 -3.43 -0.39
C ALA A 54 -8.67 -2.40 -0.88
N GLN A 55 -9.16 -2.59 -2.09
CA GLN A 55 -10.30 -1.86 -2.62
C GLN A 55 -11.60 -2.62 -2.30
N LYS A 56 -12.68 -1.89 -2.02
CA LYS A 56 -14.01 -2.48 -1.80
C LYS A 56 -14.61 -3.02 -3.09
N GLU A 57 -14.48 -2.24 -4.17
CA GLU A 57 -15.00 -2.59 -5.49
C GLU A 57 -13.85 -2.75 -6.48
N ALA A 58 -13.71 -3.95 -7.02
CA ALA A 58 -12.67 -4.27 -7.99
C ALA A 58 -12.91 -3.62 -9.37
N SER A 59 -14.15 -3.27 -9.69
CA SER A 59 -14.53 -2.73 -11.00
C SER A 59 -14.06 -1.29 -11.24
N THR A 60 -13.59 -0.60 -10.19
CA THR A 60 -13.26 0.83 -10.25
C THR A 60 -11.78 1.04 -10.60
N ASP A 61 -11.51 1.66 -11.75
CA ASP A 61 -10.14 1.92 -12.20
C ASP A 61 -9.45 3.06 -11.42
N GLU A 62 -10.22 4.01 -10.90
CA GLU A 62 -9.72 5.09 -10.06
C GLU A 62 -10.48 5.10 -8.73
N PRO A 63 -10.06 4.30 -7.74
CA PRO A 63 -10.72 4.27 -6.45
C PRO A 63 -10.59 5.63 -5.77
N GLY A 64 -11.70 6.16 -5.26
CA GLY A 64 -11.72 7.31 -4.37
C GLY A 64 -11.34 6.92 -2.95
N VAL A 65 -11.22 7.92 -2.07
CA VAL A 65 -10.88 7.69 -0.64
C VAL A 65 -11.94 6.81 0.07
N ASN A 66 -13.20 6.88 -0.36
CA ASN A 66 -14.31 6.11 0.24
C ASN A 66 -14.36 4.65 -0.22
N ASP A 67 -13.72 4.33 -1.34
CA ASP A 67 -13.71 2.99 -1.95
C ASP A 67 -12.59 2.12 -1.38
N LEU A 68 -11.69 2.71 -0.60
CA LEU A 68 -10.60 2.04 0.09
C LEU A 68 -11.02 1.61 1.49
N PHE A 69 -10.41 0.52 1.97
CA PHE A 69 -10.49 0.16 3.39
C PHE A 69 -9.59 1.09 4.22
N THR A 70 -10.01 1.42 5.44
CA THR A 70 -9.22 2.25 6.37
C THR A 70 -8.09 1.47 7.05
N VAL A 71 -8.13 0.15 6.96
CA VAL A 71 -7.13 -0.76 7.50
C VAL A 71 -6.44 -1.47 6.34
N GLY A 72 -5.12 -1.59 6.44
CA GLY A 72 -4.29 -2.28 5.46
C GLY A 72 -2.99 -2.74 6.09
N THR A 73 -2.07 -3.19 5.24
CA THR A 73 -0.80 -3.77 5.66
C THR A 73 0.35 -2.89 5.22
N VAL A 74 1.20 -2.50 6.16
CA VAL A 74 2.48 -1.88 5.82
C VAL A 74 3.42 -2.97 5.30
N ALA A 75 3.88 -2.81 4.07
CA ALA A 75 4.84 -3.71 3.44
C ALA A 75 6.11 -2.95 3.06
N LEU A 76 7.23 -3.68 3.03
CA LEU A 76 8.46 -3.15 2.47
C LEU A 76 8.45 -3.40 0.96
N TYR A 77 8.71 -2.36 0.18
CA TYR A 77 8.99 -2.50 -1.24
C TYR A 77 10.30 -3.29 -1.40
N CYS A 78 10.17 -4.51 -1.92
CA CYS A 78 11.30 -5.37 -2.25
C CYS A 78 11.48 -5.36 -3.77
N ARG A 79 12.59 -4.79 -4.24
CA ARG A 79 12.99 -4.88 -5.64
C ARG A 79 13.78 -6.18 -5.82
N CYS A 80 13.12 -7.23 -6.28
CA CYS A 80 13.76 -8.48 -6.72
C CYS A 80 14.21 -8.36 -8.18
#